data_AF-C3JXU1-F1
#
_entry.id   AF-C3JXU1-F1
#
_cell.length_a   1.000
_cell.length_b   1.000
_cell.length_c   1.000
_cell.angle_alpha   90.00
_cell.angle_beta   90.00
_cell.angle_gamma   90.00
#
_symmetry.space_group_name_H-M   'P 1'
#
loop_
_entity.id
_entity.type
_entity.pdbx_description
1 polymer ?
#
loop_
_entity_poly.entity_id
_entity_poly.type
_entity_poly.pdbx_seq_one_letter_code
_entity_poly.pdbx_strand_id
1 'polypeptide(L)' 'MLQHPGRIFTPKELTHDYDISENTARNDLEKGVAMKVLFKVQEGKGFLYIAREDAEAHLKKQTGAR' A
#
# COMPACT_ATOMS: atom_id res chain seq x y z
N MET A 1 16.23 -1.48 -2.55
CA MET A 1 15.68 -1.24 -3.90
C MET A 1 14.25 -1.76 -3.91
N LEU A 2 13.24 -0.88 -3.96
CA LEU A 2 11.86 -1.30 -4.16
C LEU A 2 11.76 -1.99 -5.52
N GLN A 3 11.56 -3.31 -5.53
CA GLN A 3 11.74 -4.12 -6.73
C GLN A 3 10.66 -3.88 -7.81
N HIS A 4 9.53 -3.24 -7.52
CA HIS A 4 8.45 -3.07 -8.48
C HIS A 4 7.66 -1.75 -8.30
N PRO A 5 8.16 -0.61 -8.82
CA PRO A 5 7.32 0.58 -8.98
C PRO A 5 6.11 0.24 -9.88
N GLY A 6 4.91 0.66 -9.49
CA GLY A 6 3.67 0.33 -10.20
C GLY A 6 3.02 -1.01 -9.83
N ARG A 7 3.55 -1.73 -8.82
CA ARG A 7 2.87 -2.91 -8.29
C ARG A 7 1.54 -2.53 -7.66
N ILE A 8 0.50 -3.23 -8.05
CA ILE A 8 -0.86 -3.10 -7.53
C ILE A 8 -1.00 -4.11 -6.40
N PHE A 9 -1.57 -3.67 -5.29
CA PHE A 9 -1.92 -4.46 -4.12
C PHE A 9 -3.42 -4.45 -3.97
N THR A 10 -3.98 -5.62 -3.66
CA THR A 10 -5.39 -5.77 -3.33
C THR A 10 -5.53 -6.41 -1.95
N PRO A 11 -6.60 -6.09 -1.20
CA PRO A 11 -6.83 -6.71 0.10
C PRO A 11 -6.83 -8.25 0.02
N LYS A 12 -7.33 -8.82 -1.07
CA LYS A 12 -7.38 -10.27 -1.31
C LYS A 12 -5.99 -10.90 -1.46
N GLU A 13 -5.09 -10.26 -2.21
CA GLU A 13 -3.69 -10.71 -2.32
C GLU A 13 -3.02 -10.68 -0.95
N LEU A 14 -3.22 -9.61 -0.18
CA LEU A 14 -2.65 -9.49 1.16
C LEU A 14 -3.20 -10.53 2.13
N THR A 15 -4.51 -10.84 2.06
CA THR A 15 -5.07 -11.90 2.90
C THR A 15 -4.47 -13.27 2.58
N HIS A 16 -4.16 -13.53 1.31
CA HIS A 16 -3.57 -14.79 0.88
C HIS A 16 -2.08 -14.88 1.22
N ASP A 17 -1.34 -13.80 1.00
CA ASP A 17 0.12 -13.80 1.15
C ASP A 17 0.58 -13.67 2.62
N TYR A 18 -0.22 -13.01 3.46
CA TYR A 18 0.12 -12.72 4.85
C TYR A 18 -0.80 -13.42 5.87
N ASP A 19 -1.77 -14.22 5.41
CA ASP A 19 -2.76 -14.91 6.26
C ASP A 19 -3.46 -13.97 7.26
N ILE A 20 -3.81 -12.77 6.79
CA ILE A 20 -4.51 -11.74 7.58
C ILE A 20 -5.97 -11.60 7.12
N SER A 21 -6.82 -11.08 8.02
CA SER A 21 -8.21 -10.77 7.64
C SER A 21 -8.28 -9.67 6.58
N GLU A 22 -9.31 -9.68 5.73
CA GLU A 22 -9.47 -8.67 4.68
C GLU A 22 -9.65 -7.26 5.25
N ASN A 23 -10.21 -7.17 6.46
CA ASN A 23 -10.36 -5.90 7.17
C ASN A 23 -9.01 -5.36 7.67
N THR A 24 -8.14 -6.24 8.17
CA THR A 24 -6.75 -5.89 8.52
C THR A 24 -5.98 -5.46 7.28
N ALA A 25 -6.07 -6.22 6.19
CA ALA A 25 -5.42 -5.90 4.92
C ALA A 25 -5.84 -4.52 4.39
N ARG A 26 -7.14 -4.20 4.39
CA ARG A 26 -7.62 -2.86 4.03
C ARG A 26 -7.06 -1.78 4.94
N ASN A 27 -7.11 -1.98 6.26
CA ASN A 27 -6.61 -0.97 7.21
C ASN A 27 -5.13 -0.68 6.99
N ASP A 28 -4.32 -1.70 6.71
CA ASP A 28 -2.88 -1.51 6.47
C ASP A 28 -2.59 -0.83 5.12
N LEU A 29 -3.36 -1.17 4.08
CA LEU A 29 -3.29 -0.48 2.79
C LEU A 29 -3.73 0.99 2.91
N GLU A 30 -4.79 1.28 3.66
CA GLU A 30 -5.23 2.65 3.96
C GLU A 30 -4.16 3.44 4.74
N LYS A 31 -3.46 2.82 5.70
CA LYS A 31 -2.30 3.45 6.35
C LYS A 31 -1.22 3.79 5.33
N GLY A 32 -0.92 2.89 4.39
CA GLY A 32 0.02 3.16 3.30
C GLY A 32 -0.39 4.36 2.42
N VAL A 33 -1.68 4.53 2.19
CA VAL A 33 -2.22 5.70 1.47
C VAL A 33 -2.08 6.97 2.31
N ALA A 34 -2.42 6.92 3.60
CA ALA A 34 -2.26 8.05 4.52
C ALA A 34 -0.79 8.49 4.65
N MET A 35 0.13 7.53 4.61
CA MET A 35 1.57 7.78 4.60
C MET A 35 2.10 8.31 3.26
N LYS A 36 1.23 8.41 2.24
CA LYS A 36 1.59 8.80 0.86
C LYS A 36 2.64 7.88 0.23
N VAL A 37 2.63 6.60 0.60
CA VAL A 37 3.47 5.56 -0.03
C VAL A 37 2.67 4.69 -1.02
N LEU A 38 1.35 4.69 -0.90
CA LEU A 38 0.42 4.07 -1.84
C LEU A 38 -0.54 5.10 -2.44
N PHE A 39 -0.98 4.86 -3.67
CA PHE A 39 -2.15 5.51 -4.26
C PHE A 39 -3.36 4.59 -4.15
N LYS A 40 -4.51 5.15 -3.76
CA LYS A 40 -5.79 4.47 -3.82
C LYS A 40 -6.51 4.85 -5.10
N VAL A 41 -6.86 3.85 -5.91
CA VAL A 41 -7.64 4.02 -7.13
C VAL A 41 -8.93 3.22 -6.99
N GLN A 42 -10.07 3.85 -7.24
CA GLN A 42 -11.33 3.14 -7.31
C GLN A 42 -11.51 2.54 -8.70
N GLU A 43 -11.68 1.22 -8.76
CA GLU A 43 -11.97 0.51 -10.01
C GLU A 43 -13.31 -0.22 -9.87
N GLY A 44 -14.35 0.38 -10.45
CA GLY A 44 -15.73 -0.12 -10.35
C GLY A 44 -16.20 -0.21 -8.89
N LYS A 45 -16.40 -1.45 -8.41
CA LYS A 45 -16.81 -1.75 -7.02
C LYS A 45 -15.65 -2.00 -6.06
N GLY A 46 -14.41 -2.02 -6.55
CA GLY A 46 -13.21 -2.33 -5.78
C GLY A 46 -12.28 -1.12 -5.61
N PHE A 47 -11.31 -1.27 -4.71
CA PHE A 47 -10.19 -0.34 -4.57
C PHE A 47 -8.89 -1.08 -4.87
N LEU A 48 -8.06 -0.46 -5.71
CA LEU A 48 -6.70 -0.86 -6.00
C LEU A 48 -5.73 0.05 -5.25
N TYR A 49 -4.66 -0.54 -4.74
CA TYR A 49 -3.62 0.20 -4.02
C TYR A 49 -2.31 0.09 -4.79
N ILE A 50 -1.77 1.20 -5.28
CA ILE A 50 -0.62 1.19 -6.19
C ILE A 50 0.60 1.74 -5.47
N ALA A 51 1.73 1.03 -5.51
CA ALA A 51 2.99 1.55 -4.99
C ALA A 51 3.45 2.81 -5.74
N ARG A 52 3.76 3.85 -4.96
CA ARG A 52 4.34 5.08 -5.52
C ARG A 52 5.83 4.90 -5.77
N GLU A 53 6.35 5.51 -6.83
CA GLU A 53 7.79 5.55 -7.08
C GLU A 53 8.54 6.36 -6.02
N ASP A 54 7.92 7.42 -5.51
CA ASP A 54 8.45 8.26 -4.43
C ASP A 54 8.12 7.71 -3.02
N ALA A 55 7.57 6.49 -2.93
CA ALA A 55 7.21 5.86 -1.67
C ALA A 55 8.38 5.79 -0.69
N GLU A 56 9.60 5.52 -1.17
CA GLU A 56 10.78 5.48 -0.30
C GLU A 56 11.09 6.83 0.34
N ALA A 57 10.94 7.92 -0.41
CA ALA A 57 11.17 9.28 0.09
C ALA A 57 10.09 9.67 1.10
N HIS A 58 8.83 9.31 0.84
CA HIS A 58 7.72 9.53 1.76
C HIS A 58 7.84 8.70 3.03
N LEU A 59 8.24 7.43 2.90
CA LEU A 59 8.48 6.55 4.03
C LEU A 59 9.61 7.10 4.90
N LYS A 60 10.78 7.43 4.33
CA LYS A 60 11.90 8.03 5.08
C LYS A 60 11.50 9.32 5.81
N LYS A 61 10.65 10.14 5.20
CA LYS A 61 10.11 11.36 5.81
C LYS A 61 9.17 11.07 6.98
N GLN A 62 8.44 9.96 6.95
CA GLN A 62 7.52 9.52 8.00
C GLN A 62 8.21 8.74 9.13
N THR A 63 9.18 7.87 8.81
CA THR A 63 9.92 7.06 9.79
C THR A 63 11.06 7.82 10.46
N GLY A 64 11.43 9.01 9.97
CA GLY A 64 12.35 9.91 10.67
C GLY A 64 13.61 9.19 11.14
N ALA A 65 14.38 8.63 10.21
CA ALA A 65 15.77 8.31 10.52
C ALA A 65 16.51 9.63 10.76
N ARG A 66 16.56 10.02 12.04
CA ARG A 66 17.61 10.89 12.60
C ARG A 66 18.91 10.10 12.69
#